data_AF-A0A1Q7L9Q2-F1
#
_entry.id   AF-A0A1Q7L9Q2-F1
#
_cell.length_a   1.000
_cell.length_b   1.000
_cell.length_c   1.000
_cell.angle_alpha   90.00
_cell.angle_beta   90.00
_cell.angle_gamma   90.00
#
_symmetry.space_group_name_H-M   'P 1'
#
loop_
_entity.id
_entity.type
_entity.pdbx_description
1 polymer ?
#
loop_
_entity_poly.entity_id
_entity_poly.type
_entity_poly.pdbx_seq_one_letter_code
_entity_poly.pdbx_strand_id
1 'polypeptide(L)'
;MATVAPISAGAHAEHRDLSFWMDRVLKELENFRPSPDADTVHDLRVAIRRCRSVAAAMEEVDPDPAWPAMRKAARKLFRSLGALRDAQVRNEWVKKLAAETDSVRAHLQATFETSEPQLREQALRVAHKFDQKAWKRLARTLRQRSRFVPPGSLAAECLALERFESAKELHAKALRTEKPKPWHALRIGLKRFRYTVESLLPEQYAVWSENLKRVQDLLGEVHDLVETLAPGHRARTP
;
A
#
# COMPACT_ATOMS: atom_id res chain seq x y z
N MET A 1 -8.86 9.61 37.98
CA MET A 1 -9.03 10.59 36.89
C MET A 1 -7.76 10.59 36.07
N ALA A 2 -7.80 10.02 34.86
CA ALA A 2 -6.63 9.94 33.99
C ALA A 2 -6.53 11.26 33.21
N THR A 3 -5.47 12.00 33.47
CA THR A 3 -5.15 13.28 32.82
C THR A 3 -4.80 13.00 31.36
N VAL A 4 -5.69 13.40 30.44
CA VAL A 4 -5.40 13.45 29.01
C VAL A 4 -4.44 14.62 28.80
N ALA A 5 -3.15 14.31 28.62
CA ALA A 5 -2.18 15.32 28.25
C ALA A 5 -2.53 15.85 26.84
N PRO A 6 -2.64 17.17 26.64
CA PRO A 6 -2.86 17.73 25.32
C PRO A 6 -1.64 17.42 24.46
N ILE A 7 -1.88 16.72 23.34
CA ILE A 7 -0.84 16.46 22.34
C ILE A 7 -0.48 17.83 21.75
N SER A 8 0.75 18.26 22.02
CA SER A 8 1.32 19.49 21.45
C SER A 8 1.17 19.45 19.94
N ALA A 9 0.53 20.47 19.37
CA ALA A 9 0.34 20.64 17.94
C ALA A 9 1.72 20.66 17.24
N GLY A 10 2.10 19.50 16.71
CA GLY A 10 3.26 19.36 15.84
C GLY A 10 3.03 20.16 14.57
N ALA A 11 4.07 20.86 14.10
CA ALA A 11 4.08 21.68 12.90
C ALA A 11 3.18 21.10 11.80
N HIS A 12 2.28 21.93 11.26
CA HIS A 12 1.37 21.58 10.17
C HIS A 12 2.14 20.97 9.00
N ALA A 13 2.28 19.65 8.97
CA ALA A 13 2.70 18.94 7.78
C ALA A 13 1.64 19.27 6.72
N GLU A 14 2.04 19.90 5.62
CA GLU A 14 1.15 20.22 4.49
C GLU A 14 0.25 19.02 4.21
N HIS A 15 -1.02 19.11 4.62
CA HIS A 15 -1.90 17.95 4.58
C HIS A 15 -2.30 17.73 3.13
N ARG A 16 -1.61 16.79 2.48
CA ARG A 16 -1.86 16.35 1.12
C ARG A 16 -3.12 15.49 1.10
N ASP A 17 -4.24 16.14 0.80
CA ASP A 17 -5.56 15.51 0.70
C ASP A 17 -5.65 14.53 -0.50
N LEU A 18 -6.78 13.81 -0.59
CA LEU A 18 -7.02 12.88 -1.69
C LEU A 18 -6.88 13.55 -3.06
N SER A 19 -7.32 14.80 -3.18
CA SER A 19 -7.32 15.52 -4.44
C SER A 19 -5.90 15.77 -4.93
N PHE A 20 -5.02 16.24 -4.03
CA PHE A 20 -3.60 16.38 -4.30
C PHE A 20 -3.01 15.08 -4.84
N TRP A 21 -3.29 13.94 -4.20
CA TRP A 21 -2.73 12.66 -4.62
C TRP A 21 -3.31 12.19 -5.96
N MET A 22 -4.60 12.42 -6.22
CA MET A 22 -5.21 12.08 -7.51
C MET A 22 -4.65 12.90 -8.66
N ASP A 23 -4.34 14.17 -8.43
CA ASP A 23 -3.66 15.04 -9.41
C ASP A 23 -2.18 14.63 -9.57
N ARG A 24 -1.50 14.30 -8.47
CA ARG A 24 -0.12 13.76 -8.48
C ARG A 24 -0.02 12.46 -9.28
N VAL A 25 -1.03 11.58 -9.25
CA VAL A 25 -1.04 10.36 -10.10
C VAL A 25 -0.92 10.72 -11.59
N LEU A 26 -1.59 11.79 -12.04
CA LEU A 26 -1.51 12.21 -13.44
C LEU A 26 -0.16 12.83 -13.77
N LYS A 27 0.38 13.67 -12.88
CA LYS A 27 1.72 14.24 -13.03
C LYS A 27 2.80 13.16 -13.09
N GLU A 28 2.76 12.18 -12.18
CA GLU A 28 3.74 11.09 -12.17
C GLU A 28 3.56 10.12 -13.32
N LEU A 29 2.34 10.01 -13.87
CA LEU A 29 2.11 9.27 -15.11
C LEU A 29 2.78 9.96 -16.31
N GLU A 30 2.80 11.29 -16.35
CA GLU A 30 3.51 12.07 -17.38
C GLU A 30 5.03 11.96 -17.25
N ASN A 31 5.56 11.92 -16.02
CA ASN A 31 7.00 11.71 -15.76
C ASN A 31 7.44 10.27 -16.09
N PHE A 32 6.61 9.28 -15.75
CA PHE A 32 6.92 7.85 -15.94
C PHE A 32 6.98 7.43 -17.42
N ARG A 33 6.15 8.03 -18.29
CA ARG A 33 6.07 7.65 -19.71
C ARG A 33 7.37 7.84 -20.51
N PRO A 34 8.06 8.99 -20.44
CA PRO A 34 9.32 9.19 -21.14
C PRO A 34 10.50 8.46 -20.47
N SER A 35 10.48 8.31 -19.13
CA SER A 35 11.54 7.64 -18.37
C SER A 35 10.95 6.75 -17.27
N PRO A 36 10.70 5.44 -17.53
CA PRO A 36 10.19 4.49 -16.53
C PRO A 36 11.32 3.92 -15.65
N ASP A 37 12.12 4.81 -15.07
CA ASP A 37 13.19 4.48 -14.14
C ASP A 37 12.67 4.12 -12.73
N ALA A 38 13.59 3.79 -11.82
CA ALA A 38 13.25 3.34 -10.48
C ALA A 38 12.51 4.42 -9.65
N ASP A 39 12.81 5.69 -9.88
CA ASP A 39 12.28 6.83 -9.14
C ASP A 39 10.88 7.19 -9.63
N THR A 40 10.67 7.29 -10.95
CA THR A 40 9.33 7.55 -11.50
C THR A 40 8.36 6.40 -11.22
N VAL A 41 8.85 5.15 -11.21
CA VAL A 41 8.08 3.98 -10.76
C VAL A 41 7.71 4.12 -9.29
N HIS A 42 8.65 4.52 -8.43
CA HIS A 42 8.41 4.70 -7.00
C HIS A 42 7.35 5.78 -6.75
N ASP A 43 7.53 6.96 -7.34
CA ASP A 43 6.66 8.12 -7.14
C ASP A 43 5.23 7.86 -7.62
N LEU A 44 5.06 7.29 -8.81
CA LEU A 44 3.74 6.92 -9.32
C LEU A 44 3.07 5.87 -8.43
N ARG A 45 3.83 4.89 -7.92
CA ARG A 45 3.30 3.91 -6.97
C ARG A 45 2.89 4.55 -5.66
N VAL A 46 3.68 5.48 -5.12
CA VAL A 46 3.34 6.19 -3.88
C VAL A 46 2.04 6.96 -4.06
N ALA A 47 1.90 7.73 -5.15
CA ALA A 47 0.70 8.49 -5.43
C ALA A 47 -0.55 7.59 -5.54
N ILE A 48 -0.47 6.50 -6.32
CA ILE A 48 -1.58 5.55 -6.45
C ILE A 48 -1.89 4.86 -5.12
N ARG A 49 -0.87 4.47 -4.35
CA ARG A 49 -1.05 3.82 -3.04
C ARG A 49 -1.82 4.74 -2.09
N ARG A 50 -1.44 6.03 -2.03
CA ARG A 50 -2.11 7.05 -1.20
C ARG A 50 -3.59 7.16 -1.53
N CYS A 51 -3.94 7.30 -2.80
CA CYS A 51 -5.35 7.32 -3.23
C CYS A 51 -6.09 6.04 -2.78
N ARG A 52 -5.49 4.87 -3.01
CA ARG A 52 -6.11 3.59 -2.65
C ARG A 52 -6.28 3.39 -1.14
N SER A 53 -5.37 3.91 -0.32
CA SER A 53 -5.47 3.88 1.14
C SER A 53 -6.63 4.73 1.63
N VAL A 54 -6.76 5.96 1.13
CA VAL A 54 -7.89 6.85 1.47
C VAL A 54 -9.21 6.19 1.08
N ALA A 55 -9.33 5.68 -0.16
CA ALA A 55 -10.56 5.01 -0.58
C ALA A 55 -10.88 3.77 0.25
N ALA A 56 -9.88 3.00 0.68
CA ALA A 56 -10.11 1.84 1.54
C ALA A 56 -10.64 2.25 2.93
N ALA A 57 -10.23 3.41 3.46
CA ALA A 57 -10.77 3.96 4.70
C ALA A 57 -12.19 4.52 4.50
N MET A 58 -12.43 5.22 3.39
CA MET A 58 -13.71 5.90 3.12
C MET A 58 -14.85 4.96 2.71
N GLU A 59 -14.57 3.85 2.02
CA GLU A 59 -15.61 2.87 1.58
C GLU A 59 -16.45 2.29 2.73
N GLU A 60 -15.94 2.32 3.95
CA GLU A 60 -16.63 1.74 5.11
C GLU A 60 -17.59 2.74 5.76
N VAL A 61 -17.46 4.04 5.46
CA VAL A 61 -18.29 5.12 6.01
C VAL A 61 -19.12 5.86 4.95
N ASP A 62 -18.73 5.75 3.68
CA ASP A 62 -19.44 6.31 2.53
C ASP A 62 -19.65 5.22 1.45
N PRO A 63 -20.91 4.77 1.22
CA PRO A 63 -21.22 3.70 0.29
C PRO A 63 -21.16 4.14 -1.20
N ASP A 64 -20.69 5.35 -1.51
CA ASP A 64 -20.61 5.84 -2.89
C ASP A 64 -19.75 4.93 -3.81
N PRO A 65 -20.26 4.54 -4.99
CA PRO A 65 -19.56 3.62 -5.90
C PRO A 65 -18.28 4.21 -6.53
N ALA A 66 -18.03 5.52 -6.40
CA ALA A 66 -16.82 6.17 -6.89
C ALA A 66 -15.55 5.65 -6.19
N TRP A 67 -15.64 5.23 -4.92
CA TRP A 67 -14.51 4.68 -4.19
C TRP A 67 -13.99 3.35 -4.78
N PRO A 68 -14.83 2.30 -4.94
CA PRO A 68 -14.39 1.07 -5.57
C PRO A 68 -14.06 1.27 -7.05
N ALA A 69 -14.74 2.19 -7.75
CA ALA A 69 -14.43 2.54 -9.13
C ALA A 69 -13.01 3.12 -9.28
N MET A 70 -12.61 4.03 -8.39
CA MET A 70 -11.25 4.59 -8.38
C MET A 70 -10.20 3.52 -8.07
N ARG A 71 -10.43 2.67 -7.06
CA ARG A 71 -9.51 1.55 -6.79
C ARG A 71 -9.39 0.59 -7.97
N LYS A 72 -10.49 0.35 -8.69
CA LYS A 72 -10.51 -0.50 -9.90
C LYS A 72 -9.74 0.14 -11.05
N ALA A 73 -9.94 1.44 -11.30
CA ALA A 73 -9.25 2.17 -12.35
C ALA A 73 -7.72 2.12 -12.21
N ALA A 74 -7.21 2.28 -10.98
CA ALA A 74 -5.77 2.23 -10.71
C ALA A 74 -5.20 0.81 -10.56
N ARG A 75 -6.04 -0.23 -10.48
CA ARG A 75 -5.62 -1.60 -10.10
C ARG A 75 -4.59 -2.19 -11.06
N LYS A 76 -4.87 -2.12 -12.37
CA LYS A 76 -4.01 -2.74 -13.39
C LYS A 76 -2.64 -2.06 -13.42
N LEU A 77 -2.63 -0.73 -13.43
CA LEU A 77 -1.41 0.09 -13.40
C LEU A 77 -0.59 -0.16 -12.13
N PHE A 78 -1.22 -0.16 -10.96
CA PHE A 78 -0.52 -0.42 -9.71
C PHE A 78 0.12 -1.81 -9.64
N ARG A 79 -0.54 -2.83 -10.20
CA ARG A 79 0.00 -4.20 -10.27
C ARG A 79 1.20 -4.30 -11.21
N SER A 80 1.12 -3.71 -12.41
CA SER A 80 2.25 -3.74 -13.35
C SER A 80 3.46 -2.98 -12.82
N LEU A 81 3.24 -1.81 -12.19
CA LEU A 81 4.32 -1.08 -11.52
C LEU A 81 4.91 -1.85 -10.34
N GLY A 82 4.12 -2.70 -9.68
CA GLY A 82 4.59 -3.54 -8.58
C GLY A 82 5.59 -4.58 -9.04
N ALA A 83 5.21 -5.35 -10.05
CA ALA A 83 6.11 -6.34 -10.62
C ALA A 83 7.43 -5.71 -11.12
N LEU A 84 7.35 -4.53 -11.77
CA LEU A 84 8.54 -3.79 -12.21
C LEU A 84 9.40 -3.33 -11.02
N ARG A 85 8.79 -2.73 -9.98
CA ARG A 85 9.53 -2.28 -8.80
C ARG A 85 10.20 -3.45 -8.07
N ASP A 86 9.51 -4.59 -7.96
CA ASP A 86 10.05 -5.77 -7.30
C ASP A 86 11.27 -6.32 -8.07
N ALA A 87 11.25 -6.27 -9.41
CA ALA A 87 12.43 -6.61 -10.23
C ALA A 87 13.59 -5.63 -10.03
N GLN A 88 13.32 -4.32 -10.04
CA GLN A 88 14.33 -3.27 -9.81
C GLN A 88 14.99 -3.40 -8.44
N VAL A 89 14.18 -3.58 -7.39
CA VAL A 89 14.67 -3.79 -6.01
C VAL A 89 15.51 -5.06 -5.95
N ARG A 90 15.04 -6.20 -6.48
CA ARG A 90 15.84 -7.44 -6.48
C ARG A 90 17.21 -7.25 -7.15
N ASN A 91 17.27 -6.51 -8.26
CA ASN A 91 18.52 -6.20 -8.93
C ASN A 91 19.46 -5.36 -8.05
N GLU A 92 18.93 -4.33 -7.37
CA GLU A 92 19.70 -3.53 -6.40
C GLU A 92 20.23 -4.38 -5.22
N TRP A 93 19.45 -5.34 -4.73
CA TRP A 93 19.87 -6.21 -3.63
C TRP A 93 20.97 -7.19 -4.05
N VAL A 94 20.88 -7.78 -5.24
CA VAL A 94 21.95 -8.66 -5.77
C VAL A 94 23.29 -7.93 -5.85
N LYS A 95 23.28 -6.67 -6.27
CA LYS A 95 24.50 -5.83 -6.32
C LYS A 95 25.14 -5.61 -4.95
N LYS A 96 24.37 -5.69 -3.86
CA LYS A 96 24.83 -5.53 -2.48
C LYS A 96 25.25 -6.86 -1.81
N LEU A 97 24.78 -7.99 -2.32
CA LEU A 97 24.92 -9.28 -1.65
C LEU A 97 26.30 -9.94 -1.86
N ALA A 98 26.95 -9.69 -3.00
CA ALA A 98 28.23 -10.31 -3.35
C ALA A 98 29.09 -9.39 -4.24
N ALA A 99 30.39 -9.66 -4.34
CA ALA A 99 31.30 -8.94 -5.22
C ALA A 99 30.97 -9.17 -6.71
N GLU A 100 31.39 -8.26 -7.60
CA GLU A 100 31.12 -8.36 -9.05
C GLU A 100 31.72 -9.59 -9.71
N THR A 101 32.78 -10.16 -9.12
CA THR A 101 33.46 -11.36 -9.60
C THR A 101 32.77 -12.66 -9.20
N ASP A 102 31.68 -12.60 -8.41
CA ASP A 102 30.94 -13.78 -7.97
C ASP A 102 30.06 -14.34 -9.10
N SER A 103 30.23 -15.63 -9.42
CA SER A 103 29.52 -16.29 -10.52
C SER A 103 28.02 -16.47 -10.25
N VAL A 104 27.62 -16.61 -8.99
CA VAL A 104 26.21 -16.70 -8.59
C VAL A 104 25.55 -15.33 -8.74
N ARG A 105 26.23 -14.25 -8.34
CA ARG A 105 25.78 -12.87 -8.60
C ARG A 105 25.56 -12.64 -10.09
N ALA A 106 26.55 -12.97 -10.92
CA ALA A 106 26.46 -12.78 -12.37
C ALA A 106 25.25 -13.51 -12.97
N HIS A 107 25.00 -14.75 -12.55
CA HIS A 107 23.86 -15.54 -13.02
C HIS A 107 22.50 -14.97 -12.57
N LEU A 108 22.38 -14.57 -11.30
CA LEU A 108 21.16 -13.94 -10.76
C LEU A 108 20.89 -12.60 -11.44
N GLN A 109 21.94 -11.79 -11.65
CA GLN A 109 21.83 -10.50 -12.29
C GLN A 109 21.40 -10.65 -13.75
N ALA A 110 21.99 -11.56 -14.52
CA ALA A 110 21.58 -11.85 -15.89
C ALA A 110 20.10 -12.29 -15.98
N THR A 111 19.64 -13.11 -15.03
CA THR A 111 18.25 -13.54 -14.96
C THR A 111 17.30 -12.37 -14.73
N PHE A 112 17.64 -11.47 -13.79
CA PHE A 112 16.79 -10.30 -13.49
C PHE A 112 16.82 -9.25 -14.61
N GLU A 113 17.99 -8.97 -15.17
CA GLU A 113 18.17 -8.07 -16.32
C GLU A 113 17.42 -8.56 -17.56
N THR A 114 17.27 -9.88 -17.72
CA THR A 114 16.45 -10.44 -18.81
C THR A 114 14.97 -10.14 -18.63
N SER A 115 14.46 -10.09 -17.39
CA SER A 115 13.02 -9.95 -17.08
C SER A 115 12.53 -8.51 -16.93
N GLU A 116 13.42 -7.59 -16.56
CA GLU A 116 13.06 -6.19 -16.30
C GLU A 116 12.54 -5.46 -17.55
N PRO A 117 13.13 -5.62 -18.76
CA PRO A 117 12.64 -4.96 -19.97
C PRO A 117 11.19 -5.32 -20.33
N GLN A 118 10.78 -6.59 -20.21
CA GLN A 118 9.39 -6.97 -20.52
C GLN A 118 8.42 -6.43 -19.47
N LEU A 119 8.81 -6.40 -18.19
CA LEU A 119 8.02 -5.78 -17.12
C LEU A 119 7.86 -4.28 -17.33
N ARG A 120 8.93 -3.61 -17.75
CA ARG A 120 8.95 -2.19 -18.10
C ARG A 120 8.02 -1.89 -19.26
N GLU A 121 8.12 -2.64 -20.35
CA GLU A 121 7.24 -2.50 -21.51
C GLU A 121 5.78 -2.76 -21.14
N GLN A 122 5.50 -3.78 -20.33
CA GLN A 122 4.16 -4.07 -19.84
C GLN A 122 3.61 -2.91 -18.99
N ALA A 123 4.41 -2.34 -18.09
CA ALA A 123 4.02 -1.19 -17.28
C ALA A 123 3.74 0.05 -18.15
N LEU A 124 4.59 0.32 -19.15
CA LEU A 124 4.38 1.38 -20.14
C LEU A 124 3.09 1.17 -20.93
N ARG A 125 2.83 -0.04 -21.45
CA ARG A 125 1.59 -0.35 -22.18
C ARG A 125 0.35 -0.11 -21.34
N VAL A 126 0.39 -0.46 -20.05
CA VAL A 126 -0.72 -0.19 -19.12
C VAL A 126 -0.85 1.30 -18.80
N ALA A 127 0.26 2.02 -18.63
CA ALA A 127 0.28 3.46 -18.39
C ALA A 127 -0.27 4.28 -19.57
N HIS A 128 0.00 3.85 -20.80
CA HIS A 128 -0.58 4.47 -22.01
C HIS A 128 -2.09 4.25 -22.10
N LYS A 129 -2.58 3.08 -21.67
CA LYS A 129 -4.01 2.73 -21.65
C LYS A 129 -4.76 3.25 -20.41
N PHE A 130 -4.10 4.01 -19.53
CA PHE A 130 -4.73 4.55 -18.34
C PHE A 130 -5.73 5.65 -18.72
N ASP A 131 -7.00 5.46 -18.37
CA ASP A 131 -8.08 6.40 -18.69
C ASP A 131 -8.03 7.63 -17.76
N GLN A 132 -7.26 8.63 -18.18
CA GLN A 132 -7.12 9.88 -17.45
C GLN A 132 -8.43 10.68 -17.37
N LYS A 133 -9.33 10.54 -18.35
CA LYS A 133 -10.62 11.27 -18.36
C LYS A 133 -11.54 10.70 -17.29
N ALA A 134 -11.67 9.38 -17.22
CA ALA A 134 -12.41 8.72 -16.16
C ALA A 134 -11.80 9.00 -14.78
N TRP A 135 -10.47 9.01 -14.66
CA TRP A 135 -9.76 9.36 -13.43
C TRP A 135 -10.09 10.78 -12.96
N LYS A 136 -10.01 11.78 -13.84
CA LYS A 136 -10.38 13.18 -13.53
C LYS A 136 -11.84 13.31 -13.11
N ARG A 137 -12.76 12.55 -13.74
CA ARG A 137 -14.18 12.53 -13.36
C ARG A 137 -14.36 11.98 -11.94
N LEU A 138 -13.70 10.87 -11.62
CA LEU A 138 -13.72 10.29 -10.27
C LEU A 138 -13.13 11.26 -9.24
N ALA A 139 -12.03 11.96 -9.57
CA ALA A 139 -11.42 12.93 -8.69
C ALA A 139 -12.37 14.06 -8.28
N ARG A 140 -13.20 14.55 -9.22
CA ARG A 140 -14.21 15.59 -8.93
C ARG A 140 -15.28 15.10 -7.96
N THR A 141 -15.79 13.88 -8.16
CA THR A 141 -16.78 13.27 -7.26
C THR A 141 -16.19 13.03 -5.87
N LEU A 142 -15.02 12.39 -5.83
CA LEU A 142 -14.38 11.98 -4.58
C LEU A 142 -13.88 13.16 -3.75
N ARG A 143 -13.52 14.28 -4.39
CA ARG A 143 -13.18 15.54 -3.67
C ARG A 143 -14.32 16.01 -2.76
N GLN A 144 -15.57 15.86 -3.18
CA GLN A 144 -16.71 16.28 -2.33
C GLN A 144 -16.97 15.25 -1.24
N ARG A 145 -16.93 13.96 -1.60
CA ARG A 145 -17.15 12.85 -0.67
C ARG A 145 -16.10 12.76 0.43
N SER A 146 -14.83 13.05 0.13
CA SER A 146 -13.75 13.03 1.11
C SER A 146 -13.91 14.06 2.24
N ARG A 147 -14.81 15.04 2.09
CA ARG A 147 -15.08 16.07 3.10
C ARG A 147 -16.02 15.58 4.20
N PHE A 148 -16.69 14.44 4.04
CA PHE A 148 -17.61 13.90 5.05
C PHE A 148 -16.89 13.41 6.31
N VAL A 149 -15.64 12.97 6.17
CA VAL A 149 -14.79 12.61 7.30
C VAL A 149 -13.51 13.45 7.21
N PRO A 150 -13.53 14.68 7.75
CA PRO A 150 -12.35 15.52 7.78
C PRO A 150 -11.22 14.83 8.57
N PRO A 151 -9.96 14.99 8.12
CA PRO A 151 -8.81 14.57 8.91
C PRO A 151 -8.83 15.19 10.31
N GLY A 152 -8.51 14.41 11.33
CA GLY A 152 -8.51 14.84 12.74
C GLY A 152 -9.89 15.03 13.37
N SER A 153 -10.98 14.70 12.65
CA SER A 153 -12.33 14.76 13.23
C SER A 153 -12.60 13.62 14.21
N LEU A 154 -13.57 13.80 15.11
CA LEU A 154 -14.05 12.72 15.98
C LEU A 154 -14.51 11.49 15.19
N ALA A 155 -15.12 11.68 14.02
CA ALA A 155 -15.50 10.58 13.13
C ALA A 155 -14.27 9.78 12.65
N ALA A 156 -13.15 10.45 12.34
CA ALA A 156 -11.89 9.80 12.00
C ALA A 156 -11.29 9.03 13.19
N GLU A 157 -11.36 9.59 14.40
CA GLU A 157 -10.90 8.94 15.63
C GLU A 157 -11.73 7.69 15.94
N CYS A 158 -13.06 7.79 15.91
CA CYS A 158 -13.96 6.65 16.09
C CYS A 158 -13.67 5.55 15.07
N LEU A 159 -13.52 5.90 13.79
CA LEU A 159 -13.20 4.93 12.75
C LEU A 159 -11.85 4.24 13.02
N ALA A 160 -10.83 5.00 13.43
CA ALA A 160 -9.53 4.42 13.77
C ALA A 160 -9.62 3.46 14.97
N LEU A 161 -10.38 3.83 16.00
CA LEU A 161 -10.63 2.98 17.17
C LEU A 161 -11.32 1.68 16.78
N GLU A 162 -12.40 1.73 16.01
CA GLU A 162 -13.10 0.52 15.55
C GLU A 162 -12.19 -0.40 14.72
N ARG A 163 -11.28 0.16 13.90
CA ARG A 163 -10.31 -0.64 13.14
C ARG A 163 -9.24 -1.25 14.03
N PHE A 164 -8.83 -0.55 15.08
CA PHE A 164 -7.93 -1.09 16.08
C PHE A 164 -8.58 -2.24 16.86
N GLU A 165 -9.83 -2.09 17.27
CA GLU A 165 -10.60 -3.14 17.96
C GLU A 165 -10.78 -4.38 17.07
N SER A 166 -11.18 -4.19 15.81
CA SER A 166 -11.27 -5.28 14.84
C SER A 166 -9.93 -6.00 14.63
N ALA A 167 -8.82 -5.25 14.57
CA ALA A 167 -7.48 -5.84 14.48
C ALA A 167 -7.11 -6.64 15.75
N LYS A 168 -7.50 -6.17 16.94
CA LYS A 168 -7.32 -6.91 18.20
C LYS A 168 -8.09 -8.23 18.22
N GLU A 169 -9.33 -8.23 17.74
CA GLU A 169 -10.11 -9.47 17.62
C GLU A 169 -9.49 -10.47 16.64
N LEU A 170 -9.01 -9.98 15.50
CA LEU A 170 -8.30 -10.80 14.52
C LEU A 170 -6.99 -11.35 15.10
N HIS A 171 -6.29 -10.56 15.90
CA HIS A 171 -5.08 -10.99 16.59
C HIS A 171 -5.38 -12.11 17.59
N ALA A 172 -6.42 -11.96 18.41
CA ALA A 172 -6.86 -13.01 19.34
C ALA A 172 -7.23 -14.31 18.62
N LYS A 173 -7.83 -14.23 17.42
CA LYS A 173 -8.14 -15.40 16.58
C LYS A 173 -6.88 -16.02 15.96
N ALA A 174 -5.93 -15.20 15.51
CA ALA A 174 -4.68 -15.66 14.90
C ALA A 174 -3.80 -16.42 15.92
N LEU A 175 -3.70 -15.92 17.17
CA LEU A 175 -2.92 -16.59 18.22
C LEU A 175 -3.43 -17.98 18.61
N ARG A 176 -4.68 -18.32 18.28
CA ARG A 176 -5.28 -19.62 18.60
C ARG A 176 -5.01 -20.68 17.53
N THR A 177 -4.27 -20.36 16.47
CA THR A 177 -4.07 -21.31 15.37
C THR A 177 -2.81 -21.02 14.55
N GLU A 178 -2.19 -22.10 14.09
CA GLU A 178 -1.09 -22.06 13.12
C GLU A 178 -1.58 -22.05 11.67
N LYS A 179 -2.89 -21.90 11.43
CA LYS A 179 -3.43 -21.86 10.06
C LYS A 179 -3.11 -20.52 9.40
N PRO A 180 -2.70 -20.48 8.12
CA PRO A 180 -2.36 -19.23 7.43
C PRO A 180 -3.50 -18.21 7.34
N LYS A 181 -4.76 -18.67 7.26
CA LYS A 181 -5.93 -17.82 6.97
C LYS A 181 -6.19 -16.75 8.06
N PRO A 182 -6.21 -17.06 9.37
CA PRO A 182 -6.36 -16.03 10.40
C PRO A 182 -5.20 -15.03 10.47
N TRP A 183 -3.95 -15.46 10.26
CA TRP A 183 -2.80 -14.56 10.15
C TRP A 183 -2.92 -13.60 8.97
N HIS A 184 -3.36 -14.10 7.81
CA HIS A 184 -3.64 -13.27 6.65
C HIS A 184 -4.76 -12.24 6.92
N ALA A 185 -5.82 -12.65 7.62
CA ALA A 185 -6.90 -11.75 8.01
C ALA A 185 -6.42 -10.64 8.95
N LEU A 186 -5.59 -10.97 9.95
CA LEU A 186 -4.94 -10.00 10.83
C LEU A 186 -4.10 -8.98 10.04
N ARG A 187 -3.29 -9.45 9.08
CA ARG A 187 -2.49 -8.58 8.20
C ARG A 187 -3.37 -7.59 7.44
N ILE A 188 -4.52 -8.04 6.93
CA ILE A 188 -5.51 -7.16 6.27
C ILE A 188 -6.08 -6.15 7.27
N GLY A 189 -6.47 -6.59 8.47
CA GLY A 189 -7.05 -5.72 9.51
C GLY A 189 -6.10 -4.60 9.94
N LEU A 190 -4.84 -4.93 10.24
CA LEU A 190 -3.82 -3.94 10.60
C LEU A 190 -3.47 -3.00 9.45
N LYS A 191 -3.50 -3.49 8.21
CA LYS A 191 -3.34 -2.66 7.04
C LYS A 191 -4.48 -1.65 6.90
N ARG A 192 -5.73 -2.04 7.17
CA ARG A 192 -6.87 -1.11 7.22
C ARG A 192 -6.70 -0.08 8.33
N PHE A 193 -6.35 -0.50 9.54
CA PHE A 193 -6.07 0.41 10.65
C PHE A 193 -4.98 1.43 10.30
N ARG A 194 -3.84 0.96 9.77
CA ARG A 194 -2.77 1.84 9.30
C ARG A 194 -3.28 2.84 8.26
N TYR A 195 -4.08 2.41 7.29
CA TYR A 195 -4.59 3.30 6.25
C TYR A 195 -5.54 4.35 6.79
N THR A 196 -6.38 4.00 7.76
CA THR A 196 -7.24 4.95 8.47
C THR A 196 -6.40 5.99 9.19
N VAL A 197 -5.41 5.58 9.99
CA VAL A 197 -4.56 6.51 10.73
C VAL A 197 -3.72 7.37 9.78
N GLU A 198 -3.09 6.76 8.77
CA GLU A 198 -2.27 7.44 7.77
C GLU A 198 -3.04 8.47 6.94
N SER A 199 -4.34 8.25 6.70
CA SER A 199 -5.17 9.11 5.84
C SER A 199 -5.97 10.14 6.62
N LEU A 200 -6.52 9.75 7.77
CA LEU A 200 -7.50 10.56 8.51
C LEU A 200 -6.95 11.10 9.84
N LEU A 201 -5.83 10.59 10.35
CA LEU A 201 -5.23 10.99 11.62
C LEU A 201 -3.73 11.32 11.42
N PRO A 202 -3.40 12.34 10.60
CA PRO A 202 -2.03 12.60 10.16
C PRO A 202 -1.06 12.94 11.30
N GLU A 203 -1.54 13.64 12.33
CA GLU A 203 -0.74 13.99 13.51
C GLU A 203 -0.36 12.73 14.31
N GLN A 204 -1.34 11.85 14.54
CA GLN A 204 -1.11 10.57 15.20
C GLN A 204 -0.22 9.66 14.34
N TYR A 205 -0.41 9.66 13.02
CA TYR A 205 0.44 8.89 12.11
C TYR A 205 1.89 9.35 12.16
N ALA A 206 2.17 10.66 12.27
CA ALA A 206 3.54 11.15 12.38
C ALA A 206 4.27 10.52 13.56
N VAL A 207 3.59 10.38 14.70
CA VAL A 207 4.13 9.75 15.93
C VAL A 207 4.17 8.23 15.83
N TRP A 208 3.17 7.60 15.21
CA TRP A 208 3.01 6.13 15.22
C TRP A 208 3.59 5.41 14.01
N SER A 209 4.01 6.14 12.96
CA SER A 209 4.38 5.56 11.67
C SER A 209 5.46 4.48 11.76
N GLU A 210 6.52 4.70 12.56
CA GLU A 210 7.60 3.74 12.77
C GLU A 210 7.13 2.48 13.51
N ASN A 211 6.35 2.65 14.58
CA ASN A 211 5.80 1.54 15.34
C ASN A 211 4.82 0.70 14.51
N LEU A 212 3.95 1.35 13.74
CA LEU A 212 3.02 0.68 12.82
C LEU A 212 3.77 -0.09 11.73
N LYS A 213 4.88 0.47 11.24
CA LYS A 213 5.75 -0.23 10.29
C LYS A 213 6.38 -1.48 10.94
N ARG A 214 6.95 -1.34 12.13
CA ARG A 214 7.56 -2.47 12.87
C ARG A 214 6.57 -3.61 13.12
N VAL A 215 5.34 -3.29 13.55
CA VAL A 215 4.28 -4.30 13.75
C VAL A 215 3.94 -5.02 12.44
N GLN A 216 3.88 -4.29 11.33
CA GLN A 216 3.60 -4.89 10.02
C GLN A 216 4.74 -5.76 9.50
N ASP A 217 5.99 -5.37 9.74
CA ASP A 217 7.17 -6.13 9.32
C ASP A 217 7.24 -7.46 10.08
N LEU A 218 7.11 -7.44 11.41
CA LEU A 218 7.09 -8.65 12.25
C LEU A 218 5.94 -9.60 11.89
N LEU A 219 4.75 -9.07 11.63
CA LEU A 219 3.62 -9.91 11.19
C LEU A 219 3.77 -10.42 9.76
N GLY A 220 4.56 -9.75 8.94
CA GLY A 220 5.00 -10.29 7.66
C GLY A 220 5.85 -11.53 7.86
N GLU A 221 6.87 -11.44 8.71
CA GLU A 221 7.76 -12.57 9.02
C GLU A 221 7.00 -13.76 9.61
N VAL A 222 6.08 -13.53 10.56
CA VAL A 222 5.26 -14.62 11.13
C VAL A 222 4.34 -15.24 10.07
N HIS A 223 3.75 -14.43 9.19
CA HIS A 223 2.92 -14.96 8.11
C HIS A 223 3.73 -15.82 7.15
N ASP A 224 4.92 -15.37 6.75
CA ASP A 224 5.81 -16.07 5.83
C ASP A 224 6.29 -17.39 6.46
N LEU A 225 6.60 -17.39 7.76
CA LEU A 225 6.93 -18.60 8.52
C LEU A 225 5.75 -19.59 8.57
N VAL A 226 4.54 -19.11 8.88
CA VAL A 226 3.34 -19.97 8.91
C VAL A 226 2.99 -20.52 7.53
N GLU A 227 3.18 -19.74 6.46
CA GLU A 227 2.99 -20.21 5.08
C GLU A 227 4.04 -21.25 4.68
N THR A 228 5.30 -21.07 5.10
CA THR A 228 6.40 -22.01 4.83
C THR A 228 6.29 -23.30 5.65
N LEU A 229 5.82 -23.21 6.90
CA LEU A 229 5.66 -24.33 7.82
C LEU A 229 4.32 -25.07 7.65
N ALA A 230 3.34 -24.48 6.96
CA ALA A 230 2.10 -25.17 6.64
C ALA A 230 2.41 -26.39 5.75
N PRO A 231 2.27 -27.64 6.24
CA PRO A 231 2.60 -28.81 5.46
C PRO A 231 1.75 -28.83 4.19
N GLY A 232 2.43 -28.88 3.05
CA GLY A 232 1.81 -28.86 1.74
C GLY A 232 0.73 -29.93 1.64
N HIS A 233 -0.54 -29.50 1.53
CA HIS A 233 -1.62 -30.32 0.97
C HIS A 233 -1.40 -30.48 -0.55
N ARG A 234 -0.25 -31.04 -0.93
CA ARG A 234 0.03 -31.64 -2.24
C ARG A 234 0.36 -33.10 -2.02
N ALA A 235 -0.63 -33.87 -1.57
CA ALA A 235 -0.71 -35.27 -1.93
C ALA A 235 -1.94 -35.41 -2.85
N ARG A 236 -1.66 -35.43 -4.16
CA ARG A 236 -2.53 -36.14 -5.09
C ARG A 236 -2.49 -37.61 -4.66
N THR A 237 -3.66 -38.21 -4.51
CA THR A 237 -3.82 -39.66 -4.52
C THR A 237 -4.70 -40.02 -5.71
N PRO A 238 -4.49 -41.23 -6.28
CA PRO A 238 -4.41 -41.48 -7.72
C PRO A 238 -5.72 -41.29 -8.51
#